data_AF-A0A133U6H7-F1
#
_entry.id   AF-A0A133U6H7-F1
#
_cell.length_a   1.000
_cell.length_b   1.000
_cell.length_c   1.000
_cell.angle_alpha   90.00
_cell.angle_beta   90.00
_cell.angle_gamma   90.00
#
_symmetry.space_group_name_H-M   'P 1'
#
loop_
_entity.id
_entity.type
_entity.pdbx_description
1 polymer ?
#
loop_
_entity_poly.entity_id
_entity_poly.type
_entity_poly.pdbx_seq_one_letter_code
_entity_poly.pdbx_strand_id
1 'polypeptide(L)'
;MELMFAWFLVCVIGFLLMMALHFWSVEHQKLKRRFGKKKGVKIGKILGTFSGWMELVFLLGFWISPQPRFTLFLNLSISFPLVNFSIPLSHLITAIFLMGVGAWIAIRAVREMSREVGFGVIDAHSKPRKIVTSGPFSIVRHPQYLGADLAHVGGSILFSASYALLFTPIYVMCNYLISWKEERELVRELGKKYKDYQENTPMFIPKIWKNK
;
A
#
# COMPACT_ATOMS: atom_id res chain seq x y z
N MET A 1 19.28 -12.34 -21.91
CA MET A 1 19.64 -11.91 -20.53
C MET A 1 19.42 -10.42 -20.35
N GLU A 2 19.91 -9.57 -21.27
CA GLU A 2 19.74 -8.12 -21.21
C GLU A 2 18.27 -7.65 -21.20
N LEU A 3 17.40 -8.20 -22.06
CA LEU A 3 15.98 -7.83 -22.11
C LEU A 3 15.23 -8.15 -20.79
N MET A 4 15.61 -9.24 -20.14
CA MET A 4 15.02 -9.68 -18.87
C MET A 4 15.42 -8.76 -17.71
N PHE A 5 16.68 -8.31 -17.70
CA PHE A 5 17.16 -7.33 -16.74
C PHE A 5 16.60 -5.93 -17.01
N ALA A 6 16.44 -5.54 -18.27
CA ALA A 6 15.79 -4.30 -18.65
C ALA A 6 14.33 -4.25 -18.15
N TRP A 7 13.58 -5.35 -18.28
CA TRP A 7 12.21 -5.44 -17.75
C TRP A 7 12.15 -5.26 -16.23
N PHE A 8 13.06 -5.94 -15.50
CA PHE A 8 13.18 -5.77 -14.05
C PHE A 8 13.39 -4.30 -13.65
N LEU A 9 14.32 -3.60 -14.33
CA LEU A 9 14.59 -2.19 -14.08
C LEU A 9 13.38 -1.30 -14.43
N VAL A 10 12.69 -1.58 -15.53
CA VAL A 10 11.45 -0.88 -15.90
C VAL A 10 10.39 -1.01 -14.81
N CYS A 11 10.23 -2.19 -14.21
CA CYS A 11 9.28 -2.39 -13.11
C CYS A 11 9.68 -1.60 -11.86
N VAL A 12 10.95 -1.64 -11.44
CA VAL A 12 11.42 -0.92 -10.25
C VAL A 12 11.33 0.60 -10.45
N ILE A 13 11.83 1.11 -11.58
CA ILE A 13 11.79 2.54 -11.90
C ILE A 13 10.34 3.00 -12.07
N GLY A 14 9.52 2.23 -12.79
CA GLY A 14 8.10 2.50 -12.97
C GLY A 14 7.37 2.58 -11.64
N PHE A 15 7.63 1.63 -10.73
CA PHE A 15 7.07 1.65 -9.38
C PHE A 15 7.46 2.92 -8.61
N LEU A 16 8.75 3.29 -8.58
CA LEU A 16 9.23 4.48 -7.89
C LEU A 16 8.67 5.78 -8.49
N LEU A 17 8.50 5.85 -9.81
CA LEU A 17 7.87 6.98 -10.49
C LEU A 17 6.39 7.10 -10.11
N MET A 18 5.67 5.99 -10.05
CA MET A 18 4.26 6.00 -9.64
C MET A 18 4.11 6.37 -8.17
N MET A 19 5.02 5.90 -7.32
CA MET A 19 5.08 6.30 -5.92
C MET A 19 5.31 7.82 -5.75
N ALA A 20 6.19 8.41 -6.58
CA ALA A 20 6.38 9.86 -6.61
C ALA A 20 5.11 10.60 -7.07
N LEU A 21 4.39 10.04 -8.04
CA LEU A 21 3.13 10.58 -8.54
C LEU A 21 2.02 10.50 -7.48
N HIS A 22 1.94 9.41 -6.74
CA HIS A 22 1.03 9.20 -5.62
C HIS A 22 1.36 10.16 -4.47
N PHE A 23 2.63 10.31 -4.14
CA PHE A 23 3.09 11.30 -3.17
C PHE A 23 2.70 12.74 -3.56
N TRP A 24 2.59 13.04 -4.85
CA TRP A 24 2.08 14.33 -5.32
C TRP A 24 0.55 14.42 -5.25
N SER A 25 -0.17 13.32 -5.50
CA SER A 25 -1.64 13.28 -5.48
C SER A 25 -2.22 13.65 -4.11
N VAL A 26 -1.51 13.31 -3.03
CA VAL A 26 -1.91 13.62 -1.64
C VAL A 26 -1.67 15.08 -1.24
N GLU A 27 -1.04 15.94 -2.06
CA GLU A 27 -0.85 17.38 -1.78
C GLU A 27 -2.11 18.22 -2.04
N HIS A 28 -3.21 17.93 -1.35
CA HIS A 28 -4.52 18.53 -1.65
C HIS A 28 -4.48 20.06 -1.64
N GLN A 29 -3.86 20.67 -0.65
CA GLN A 29 -3.78 22.13 -0.54
C GLN A 29 -2.96 22.74 -1.68
N LYS A 30 -1.85 22.12 -2.06
CA LYS A 30 -1.00 22.63 -3.16
C LYS A 30 -1.70 22.50 -4.51
N LEU A 31 -2.37 21.37 -4.76
CA LEU A 31 -3.17 21.16 -5.97
C LEU A 31 -4.35 22.14 -6.04
N LYS A 32 -5.06 22.36 -4.93
CA LYS A 32 -6.15 23.36 -4.84
C LYS A 32 -5.62 24.79 -5.08
N ARG A 33 -4.45 25.15 -4.55
CA ARG A 33 -3.81 26.46 -4.77
C ARG A 33 -3.38 26.66 -6.22
N ARG A 34 -2.80 25.62 -6.85
CA ARG A 34 -2.24 25.71 -8.21
C ARG A 34 -3.31 25.69 -9.30
N PHE A 35 -4.35 24.88 -9.14
CA PHE A 35 -5.35 24.64 -10.20
C PHE A 35 -6.76 25.12 -9.85
N GLY A 36 -6.97 25.65 -8.63
CA GLY A 36 -8.27 26.02 -8.09
C GLY A 36 -8.98 24.86 -7.41
N LYS A 37 -9.90 25.16 -6.48
CA LYS A 37 -10.51 24.17 -5.57
C LYS A 37 -11.15 22.97 -6.26
N LYS A 38 -12.01 23.20 -7.28
CA LYS A 38 -12.70 22.12 -8.00
C LYS A 38 -11.74 21.27 -8.85
N LYS A 39 -10.88 21.92 -9.65
CA LYS A 39 -9.93 21.22 -10.53
C LYS A 39 -8.84 20.51 -9.73
N GLY A 40 -8.32 21.12 -8.67
CA GLY A 40 -7.29 20.54 -7.80
C GLY A 40 -7.72 19.23 -7.15
N VAL A 41 -8.96 19.16 -6.64
CA VAL A 41 -9.54 17.90 -6.12
C VAL A 41 -9.66 16.84 -7.22
N LYS A 42 -10.17 17.22 -8.40
CA LYS A 42 -10.30 16.29 -9.54
C LYS A 42 -8.95 15.75 -9.99
N ILE A 43 -7.93 16.61 -10.09
CA ILE A 43 -6.56 16.23 -10.46
C ILE A 43 -5.97 15.29 -9.41
N GLY A 44 -6.08 15.63 -8.12
CA GLY A 44 -5.60 14.76 -7.04
C GLY A 44 -6.18 13.37 -7.13
N LYS A 45 -7.51 13.26 -7.31
CA LYS A 45 -8.19 11.97 -7.51
C LYS A 45 -7.70 11.19 -8.72
N ILE A 46 -7.57 11.85 -9.88
CA ILE A 46 -7.09 11.18 -11.09
C ILE A 46 -5.67 10.67 -10.88
N LEU A 47 -4.78 11.51 -10.32
CA LEU A 47 -3.40 11.15 -10.05
C LEU A 47 -3.32 10.00 -9.04
N GLY A 48 -4.07 10.05 -7.94
CA GLY A 48 -4.08 9.01 -6.91
C GLY A 48 -4.58 7.68 -7.44
N THR A 49 -5.72 7.67 -8.12
CA THR A 49 -6.26 6.44 -8.74
C THR A 49 -5.30 5.88 -9.78
N PHE A 50 -4.79 6.73 -10.69
CA PHE A 50 -3.89 6.28 -11.75
C PHE A 50 -2.58 5.72 -11.17
N SER A 51 -1.93 6.46 -10.27
CA SER A 51 -0.69 6.01 -9.64
C SER A 51 -0.87 4.72 -8.84
N GLY A 52 -1.93 4.59 -8.04
CA GLY A 52 -2.20 3.36 -7.28
C GLY A 52 -2.41 2.12 -8.16
N TRP A 53 -3.13 2.23 -9.28
CA TRP A 53 -3.27 1.11 -10.22
C TRP A 53 -1.94 0.76 -10.89
N MET A 54 -1.17 1.76 -11.28
CA MET A 54 0.13 1.54 -11.92
C MET A 54 1.18 0.99 -10.94
N GLU A 55 1.16 1.38 -9.67
CA GLU A 55 1.97 0.76 -8.60
C GLU A 55 1.72 -0.76 -8.55
N LEU A 56 0.45 -1.18 -8.57
CA LEU A 56 0.09 -2.60 -8.57
C LEU A 56 0.60 -3.32 -9.83
N VAL A 57 0.45 -2.71 -11.01
CA VAL A 57 0.95 -3.29 -12.27
C VAL A 57 2.46 -3.46 -12.24
N PHE A 58 3.20 -2.43 -11.79
CA PHE A 58 4.65 -2.50 -11.68
C PHE A 58 5.12 -3.48 -10.59
N LEU A 59 4.39 -3.61 -9.48
CA LEU A 59 4.64 -4.62 -8.45
C LEU A 59 4.47 -6.05 -8.97
N LEU A 60 3.37 -6.33 -9.68
CA LEU A 60 3.15 -7.63 -10.31
C LEU A 60 4.25 -7.95 -11.33
N GLY A 61 4.59 -6.97 -12.17
CA GLY A 61 5.71 -7.07 -13.09
C GLY A 61 7.02 -7.35 -12.36
N PHE A 62 7.26 -6.69 -11.23
CA PHE A 62 8.44 -6.88 -10.40
C PHE A 62 8.51 -8.27 -9.74
N TRP A 63 7.39 -8.83 -9.26
CA TRP A 63 7.36 -10.18 -8.68
C TRP A 63 7.63 -11.28 -9.73
N ILE A 64 7.09 -11.11 -10.95
CA ILE A 64 7.23 -12.09 -12.02
C ILE A 64 8.59 -11.94 -12.73
N SER A 65 9.20 -10.75 -12.66
CA SER A 65 10.46 -10.43 -13.31
C SER A 65 11.56 -11.46 -12.99
N PRO A 66 12.43 -11.76 -13.97
CA PRO A 66 13.55 -12.67 -13.76
C PRO A 66 14.49 -12.17 -12.66
N GLN A 67 14.56 -12.95 -11.59
CA GLN A 67 15.37 -12.68 -10.41
C GLN A 67 15.65 -14.01 -9.67
N PRO A 68 16.64 -14.05 -8.77
CA PRO A 68 16.94 -15.26 -7.99
C PRO A 68 15.71 -15.78 -7.28
N ARG A 69 15.49 -17.10 -7.38
CA ARG A 69 14.41 -17.78 -6.67
C ARG A 69 14.94 -18.37 -5.37
N PHE A 70 14.13 -18.32 -4.32
CA PHE A 70 14.46 -18.92 -3.03
C PHE A 70 13.46 -20.03 -2.69
N THR A 71 13.77 -20.79 -1.64
CA THR A 71 12.83 -21.75 -1.06
C THR A 71 12.86 -21.60 0.46
N LEU A 72 11.69 -21.50 1.09
CA LEU A 72 11.52 -21.40 2.53
C LEU A 72 12.03 -22.65 3.28
N PHE A 73 11.24 -23.71 3.36
CA PHE A 73 11.58 -24.92 4.14
C PHE A 73 11.16 -26.24 3.49
N LEU A 74 10.10 -26.23 2.65
CA LEU A 74 9.63 -27.42 1.93
C LEU A 74 9.62 -27.14 0.43
N ASN A 75 10.30 -28.00 -0.34
CA ASN A 75 10.42 -27.90 -1.80
C ASN A 75 9.42 -28.82 -2.55
N LEU A 76 8.30 -29.17 -1.91
CA LEU A 76 7.20 -29.83 -2.62
C LEU A 76 6.49 -28.79 -3.47
N SER A 77 6.56 -28.91 -4.79
CA SER A 77 6.08 -27.89 -5.71
C SER A 77 4.85 -28.33 -6.49
N ILE A 78 3.93 -27.40 -6.72
CA ILE A 78 2.87 -27.53 -7.71
C ILE A 78 3.39 -26.93 -9.01
N SER A 79 3.43 -27.73 -10.07
CA SER A 79 3.86 -27.30 -11.40
C SER A 79 2.66 -26.91 -12.27
N PHE A 80 2.80 -25.80 -12.99
CA PHE A 80 1.86 -25.33 -14.00
C PHE A 80 2.51 -25.52 -15.38
N PRO A 81 2.30 -26.67 -16.05
CA PRO A 81 3.04 -27.05 -17.24
C PRO A 81 2.81 -26.10 -18.42
N LEU A 82 1.63 -25.46 -18.50
CA LEU A 82 1.29 -24.52 -19.57
C LEU A 82 2.22 -23.29 -19.61
N VAL A 83 2.77 -22.89 -18.46
CA VAL A 83 3.60 -21.68 -18.30
C VAL A 83 5.00 -21.99 -17.79
N ASN A 84 5.37 -23.27 -17.73
CA ASN A 84 6.64 -23.77 -17.18
C ASN A 84 7.01 -23.12 -15.82
N PHE A 85 6.00 -22.96 -14.96
CA PHE A 85 6.14 -22.28 -13.67
C PHE A 85 5.85 -23.26 -12.53
N SER A 86 6.60 -23.19 -11.45
CA SER A 86 6.37 -24.01 -10.25
C SER A 86 6.35 -23.15 -9.01
N ILE A 87 5.41 -23.45 -8.12
CA ILE A 87 5.26 -22.75 -6.83
C ILE A 87 5.48 -23.80 -5.72
N PRO A 88 6.45 -23.61 -4.80
CA PRO A 88 6.56 -24.46 -3.63
C PRO A 88 5.34 -24.30 -2.72
N LEU A 89 4.81 -25.41 -2.20
CA LEU A 89 3.60 -25.43 -1.37
C LEU A 89 3.74 -24.57 -0.11
N SER A 90 4.95 -24.54 0.48
CA SER A 90 5.28 -23.65 1.60
C SER A 90 5.04 -22.18 1.26
N HIS A 91 5.37 -21.75 0.04
CA HIS A 91 5.23 -20.36 -0.40
C HIS A 91 3.77 -20.03 -0.66
N LEU A 92 3.03 -20.96 -1.27
CA LEU A 92 1.60 -20.80 -1.49
C LEU A 92 0.84 -20.63 -0.17
N ILE A 93 1.11 -21.49 0.83
CA ILE A 93 0.45 -21.42 2.15
C ILE A 93 0.79 -20.10 2.84
N THR A 94 2.08 -19.74 2.91
CA THR A 94 2.52 -18.49 3.55
C THR A 94 1.95 -17.26 2.82
N ALA A 95 1.93 -17.26 1.49
CA ALA A 95 1.36 -16.17 0.70
C ALA A 95 -0.14 -16.02 0.92
N ILE A 96 -0.90 -17.12 0.88
CA ILE A 96 -2.35 -17.10 1.15
C ILE A 96 -2.63 -16.53 2.53
N PHE A 97 -1.86 -16.94 3.54
CA PHE A 97 -2.01 -16.42 4.89
C PHE A 97 -1.75 -14.91 4.95
N LEU A 98 -0.59 -14.45 4.47
CA LEU A 98 -0.21 -13.03 4.52
C LEU A 98 -1.13 -12.13 3.70
N MET A 99 -1.41 -12.52 2.45
CA MET A 99 -2.31 -11.78 1.56
C MET A 99 -3.75 -11.81 2.09
N GLY A 100 -4.21 -12.94 2.64
CA GLY A 100 -5.53 -13.07 3.25
C GLY A 100 -5.71 -12.16 4.46
N VAL A 101 -4.73 -12.13 5.36
CA VAL A 101 -4.72 -11.19 6.51
C VAL A 101 -4.67 -9.74 6.03
N GLY A 102 -3.79 -9.42 5.08
CA GLY A 102 -3.66 -8.07 4.52
C GLY A 102 -4.96 -7.59 3.86
N ALA A 103 -5.58 -8.43 3.02
CA ALA A 103 -6.86 -8.15 2.39
C ALA A 103 -7.98 -7.99 3.43
N TRP A 104 -8.00 -8.82 4.47
CA TRP A 104 -8.98 -8.70 5.55
C TRP A 104 -8.86 -7.36 6.29
N ILE A 105 -7.64 -6.91 6.61
CA ILE A 105 -7.40 -5.60 7.23
C ILE A 105 -7.87 -4.47 6.31
N ALA A 106 -7.50 -4.51 5.03
CA ALA A 106 -7.87 -3.47 4.06
C ALA A 106 -9.39 -3.40 3.85
N ILE A 107 -10.06 -4.55 3.69
CA ILE A 107 -11.52 -4.62 3.55
C ILE A 107 -12.22 -4.08 4.80
N ARG A 108 -11.75 -4.42 6.00
CA ARG A 108 -12.28 -3.89 7.26
C ARG A 108 -12.09 -2.38 7.36
N ALA A 109 -10.94 -1.86 6.95
CA ALA A 109 -10.66 -0.43 6.94
C ALA A 109 -11.60 0.32 5.98
N VAL A 110 -11.73 -0.15 4.74
CA VAL A 110 -12.65 0.43 3.77
C VAL A 110 -14.08 0.40 4.28
N ARG A 111 -14.55 -0.74 4.82
CA ARG A 111 -15.90 -0.85 5.39
C ARG A 111 -16.15 0.14 6.52
N GLU A 112 -15.20 0.31 7.44
CA GLU A 112 -15.36 1.26 8.55
C GLU A 112 -15.38 2.70 8.05
N MET A 113 -14.50 3.04 7.10
CA MET A 113 -14.48 4.36 6.46
C MET A 113 -15.79 4.63 5.70
N SER A 114 -16.30 3.64 4.94
CA SER A 114 -17.61 3.71 4.28
C SER A 114 -18.74 3.95 5.26
N ARG A 115 -18.71 3.30 6.42
CA ARG A 115 -19.77 3.40 7.43
C ARG A 115 -19.79 4.78 8.08
N GLU A 116 -18.61 5.34 8.36
CA GLU A 116 -18.49 6.62 9.07
C GLU A 116 -18.60 7.86 8.17
N VAL A 117 -18.17 7.75 6.90
CA VAL A 117 -18.06 8.90 5.98
C VAL A 117 -19.03 8.78 4.78
N GLY A 118 -19.55 7.58 4.51
CA GLY A 118 -20.43 7.28 3.39
C GLY A 118 -19.67 6.80 2.15
N PHE A 119 -20.21 5.81 1.44
CA PHE A 119 -19.53 5.11 0.33
C PHE A 119 -19.10 6.04 -0.82
N GLY A 120 -19.83 7.13 -1.06
CA GLY A 120 -19.52 8.14 -2.08
C GLY A 120 -18.47 9.19 -1.67
N VAL A 121 -17.95 9.12 -0.45
CA VAL A 121 -17.06 10.14 0.16
C VAL A 121 -15.79 9.50 0.76
N ILE A 122 -15.51 8.22 0.46
CA ILE A 122 -14.27 7.48 0.81
C ILE A 122 -13.10 7.98 -0.06
N ASP A 123 -12.96 9.28 -0.21
CA ASP A 123 -11.97 9.89 -1.09
C ASP A 123 -11.05 10.73 -0.23
N ALA A 124 -9.80 10.29 -0.09
CA ALA A 124 -8.75 11.04 0.59
C ALA A 124 -8.64 12.47 0.04
N HIS A 125 -8.98 12.68 -1.23
CA HIS A 125 -8.84 13.96 -1.92
C HIS A 125 -10.03 14.91 -1.72
N SER A 126 -11.09 14.46 -1.05
CA SER A 126 -12.22 15.30 -0.64
C SER A 126 -11.97 15.96 0.72
N LYS A 127 -12.71 17.04 1.05
CA LYS A 127 -12.57 17.70 2.35
C LYS A 127 -12.91 16.68 3.47
N PRO A 128 -11.99 16.32 4.37
CA PRO A 128 -12.23 15.34 5.43
C PRO A 128 -13.29 15.92 6.35
N ARG A 129 -14.45 15.25 6.38
CA ARG A 129 -15.59 15.69 7.21
C ARG A 129 -15.49 15.14 8.64
N LYS A 130 -14.78 14.02 8.82
CA LYS A 130 -14.69 13.29 10.09
C LYS A 130 -13.40 12.46 10.15
N ILE A 131 -12.85 12.31 11.36
CA ILE A 131 -11.75 11.37 11.64
C ILE A 131 -12.39 10.03 12.00
N VAL A 132 -12.03 8.97 11.29
CA VAL A 132 -12.42 7.60 11.60
C VAL A 132 -11.39 7.03 12.55
N THR A 133 -11.80 6.69 13.77
CA THR A 133 -10.90 6.17 14.83
C THR A 133 -11.34 4.82 15.36
N SER A 134 -12.32 4.18 14.71
CA SER A 134 -12.89 2.90 15.10
C SER A 134 -12.37 1.75 14.21
N GLY A 135 -12.64 0.50 14.59
CA GLY A 135 -12.21 -0.67 13.82
C GLY A 135 -10.68 -0.73 13.66
N PRO A 136 -10.14 -1.05 12.46
CA PRO A 136 -8.70 -1.06 12.22
C PRO A 136 -7.99 0.28 12.51
N PHE A 137 -8.70 1.40 12.34
CA PHE A 137 -8.18 2.75 12.65
C PHE A 137 -7.99 2.98 14.16
N SER A 138 -8.53 2.13 15.03
CA SER A 138 -8.24 2.20 16.47
C SER A 138 -6.88 1.58 16.84
N ILE A 139 -6.29 0.79 15.94
CA ILE A 139 -5.06 0.02 16.16
C ILE A 139 -3.88 0.73 15.49
N VAL A 140 -4.05 1.11 14.22
CA VAL A 140 -3.06 1.83 13.40
C VAL A 140 -3.76 2.87 12.55
N ARG A 141 -3.11 4.00 12.25
CA ARG A 141 -3.76 5.09 11.51
C ARG A 141 -3.91 4.82 10.02
N HIS A 142 -3.07 3.96 9.47
CA HIS A 142 -3.07 3.60 8.05
C HIS A 142 -3.15 2.07 7.83
N PRO A 143 -4.27 1.44 8.22
CA PRO A 143 -4.45 -0.02 8.10
C PRO A 143 -4.40 -0.52 6.66
N GLN A 144 -4.77 0.31 5.68
CA GLN A 144 -4.71 -0.03 4.25
C GLN A 144 -3.28 -0.27 3.75
N TYR A 145 -2.32 0.55 4.18
CA TYR A 145 -0.91 0.37 3.80
C TYR A 145 -0.29 -0.82 4.53
N LEU A 146 -0.68 -1.07 5.80
CA LEU A 146 -0.28 -2.31 6.48
C LEU A 146 -0.77 -3.56 5.72
N GLY A 147 -2.01 -3.52 5.20
CA GLY A 147 -2.54 -4.58 4.34
C GLY A 147 -1.76 -4.72 3.03
N ALA A 148 -1.36 -3.61 2.42
CA ALA A 148 -0.55 -3.59 1.20
C ALA A 148 0.87 -4.13 1.44
N ASP A 149 1.50 -3.79 2.55
CA ASP A 149 2.83 -4.30 2.96
C ASP A 149 2.78 -5.83 3.14
N LEU A 150 1.75 -6.35 3.83
CA LEU A 150 1.54 -7.79 3.97
C LEU A 150 1.31 -8.48 2.61
N ALA A 151 0.55 -7.84 1.73
CA ALA A 151 0.32 -8.35 0.39
C ALA A 151 1.60 -8.35 -0.46
N HIS A 152 2.47 -7.35 -0.31
CA HIS A 152 3.77 -7.28 -0.99
C HIS A 152 4.72 -8.39 -0.54
N VAL A 153 4.82 -8.63 0.77
CA VAL A 153 5.61 -9.74 1.31
C VAL A 153 5.02 -11.08 0.84
N GLY A 154 3.70 -11.24 0.90
CA GLY A 154 3.01 -12.44 0.43
C GLY A 154 3.23 -12.69 -1.07
N GLY A 155 3.13 -11.67 -1.92
CA GLY A 155 3.40 -11.75 -3.35
C GLY A 155 4.86 -12.09 -3.65
N SER A 156 5.80 -11.45 -2.94
CA SER A 156 7.23 -11.74 -3.07
C SER A 156 7.54 -13.20 -2.71
N ILE A 157 6.89 -13.74 -1.68
CA ILE A 157 7.00 -15.16 -1.32
C ILE A 157 6.32 -16.05 -2.37
N LEU A 158 5.09 -15.75 -2.79
CA LEU A 158 4.35 -16.55 -3.78
C LEU A 158 5.16 -16.80 -5.05
N PHE A 159 5.81 -15.74 -5.55
CA PHE A 159 6.65 -15.81 -6.75
C PHE A 159 8.11 -16.17 -6.45
N SER A 160 8.48 -16.46 -5.20
CA SER A 160 9.87 -16.73 -4.79
C SER A 160 10.83 -15.62 -5.24
N ALA A 161 10.38 -14.37 -5.24
CA ALA A 161 11.06 -13.21 -5.81
C ALA A 161 12.04 -12.59 -4.81
N SER A 162 13.30 -13.04 -4.82
CA SER A 162 14.29 -12.63 -3.80
C SER A 162 14.53 -11.13 -3.76
N TYR A 163 14.67 -10.48 -4.91
CA TYR A 163 14.91 -9.04 -4.96
C TYR A 163 13.67 -8.24 -4.55
N ALA A 164 12.47 -8.69 -4.92
CA ALA A 164 11.23 -8.08 -4.44
C ALA A 164 11.06 -8.19 -2.91
N LEU A 165 11.44 -9.33 -2.34
CA LEU A 165 11.44 -9.50 -0.89
C LEU A 165 12.45 -8.57 -0.22
N LEU A 166 13.67 -8.46 -0.76
CA LEU A 166 14.69 -7.52 -0.27
C LEU A 166 14.30 -6.05 -0.47
N PHE A 167 13.45 -5.73 -1.44
CA PHE A 167 12.93 -4.39 -1.68
C PHE A 167 11.87 -3.96 -0.64
N THR A 168 11.34 -4.88 0.17
CA THR A 168 10.30 -4.60 1.16
C THR A 168 10.59 -3.38 2.06
N PRO A 169 11.79 -3.17 2.62
CA PRO A 169 12.05 -1.97 3.45
C PRO A 169 11.88 -0.66 2.68
N ILE A 170 12.24 -0.63 1.39
CA ILE A 170 12.05 0.54 0.52
C ILE A 170 10.55 0.74 0.26
N TYR A 171 9.83 -0.34 -0.05
CA TYR A 171 8.38 -0.31 -0.25
C TYR A 171 7.64 0.25 0.98
N VAL A 172 7.95 -0.27 2.17
CA VAL A 172 7.37 0.20 3.45
C VAL A 172 7.73 1.66 3.72
N MET A 173 8.99 2.06 3.45
CA MET A 173 9.41 3.46 3.59
C MET A 173 8.62 4.39 2.67
N CYS A 174 8.37 3.99 1.42
CA CYS A 174 7.56 4.74 0.48
C CYS A 174 6.11 4.95 1.00
N ASN A 175 5.47 3.87 1.47
CA ASN A 175 4.14 3.94 2.09
C ASN A 175 4.13 4.84 3.33
N TYR A 176 5.21 4.81 4.12
CA TYR A 176 5.40 5.69 5.27
C TYR A 176 5.47 7.16 4.86
N LEU A 177 6.26 7.49 3.84
CA LEU A 177 6.41 8.86 3.38
C LEU A 177 5.08 9.43 2.83
N ILE A 178 4.32 8.63 2.08
CA ILE A 178 2.98 9.03 1.63
C ILE A 178 2.08 9.28 2.82
N SER A 179 2.02 8.34 3.77
CA SER A 179 1.17 8.44 4.96
C SER A 179 1.50 9.68 5.77
N TRP A 180 2.78 9.89 6.10
CA TRP A 180 3.24 11.08 6.80
C TRP A 180 2.83 12.39 6.13
N LYS A 181 2.85 12.41 4.79
CA LYS A 181 2.44 13.58 4.03
C LYS A 181 0.93 13.80 4.04
N GLU A 182 0.16 12.72 3.91
CA GLU A 182 -1.29 12.73 4.08
C GLU A 182 -1.67 13.24 5.48
N GLU A 183 -1.00 12.74 6.53
CA GLU A 183 -1.21 13.20 7.91
C GLU A 183 -0.93 14.69 8.08
N ARG A 184 0.10 15.24 7.40
CA ARG A 184 0.37 16.69 7.43
C ARG A 184 -0.77 17.51 6.84
N GLU A 185 -1.40 17.04 5.77
CA GLU A 185 -2.60 17.68 5.20
C GLU A 185 -3.80 17.54 6.15
N LEU A 186 -3.98 16.37 6.77
CA LEU A 186 -5.04 16.14 7.74
C LEU A 186 -4.89 17.02 8.98
N VAL A 187 -3.68 17.20 9.51
CA VAL A 187 -3.41 18.15 10.61
C VAL A 187 -3.75 19.59 10.20
N ARG A 188 -3.46 19.99 8.96
CA ARG A 188 -3.82 21.34 8.46
C ARG A 188 -5.33 21.54 8.36
N GLU A 189 -6.08 20.50 7.99
CA GLU A 189 -7.52 20.60 7.76
C GLU A 189 -8.36 20.33 9.02
N LEU A 190 -7.89 19.48 9.94
CA LEU A 190 -8.62 19.01 11.13
C LEU A 190 -8.01 19.49 12.47
N GLY A 191 -6.80 20.05 12.44
CA GLY A 191 -6.16 20.68 13.59
C GLY A 191 -5.94 19.74 14.77
N LYS A 192 -6.28 20.22 15.97
CA LYS A 192 -6.05 19.52 17.24
C LYS A 192 -6.66 18.12 17.27
N LYS A 193 -7.86 17.93 16.71
CA LYS A 193 -8.56 16.63 16.72
C LYS A 193 -7.72 15.51 16.08
N TYR A 194 -6.97 15.82 15.02
CA TYR A 194 -6.11 14.83 14.37
C TYR A 194 -4.80 14.62 15.13
N LYS A 195 -4.24 15.67 15.75
CA LYS A 195 -3.08 15.54 16.63
C LYS A 195 -3.37 14.62 17.82
N ASP A 196 -4.51 14.82 18.48
CA ASP A 196 -4.96 13.97 19.59
C ASP A 196 -5.07 12.49 19.14
N TYR A 197 -5.53 12.24 17.91
CA TYR A 197 -5.54 10.89 17.34
C TYR A 197 -4.14 10.33 17.07
N GLN A 198 -3.19 11.16 16.58
CA GLN A 198 -1.80 10.76 16.37
C GLN A 198 -1.08 10.35 17.65
N GLU A 199 -1.37 11.01 18.77
CA GLU A 199 -0.79 10.68 20.08
C GLU A 199 -1.23 9.30 20.58
N ASN A 200 -2.51 8.97 20.34
CA ASN A 200 -3.12 7.76 20.87
C ASN A 200 -2.84 6.51 20.01
N THR A 201 -2.87 6.64 18.69
CA THR A 201 -2.81 5.51 17.75
C THR A 201 -1.57 5.59 16.88
N PRO A 202 -0.69 4.56 16.81
CA PRO A 202 0.52 4.58 15.97
C PRO A 202 0.22 4.56 14.46
N MET A 203 1.19 4.93 13.62
CA MET A 203 1.00 4.98 12.16
C MET A 203 0.80 3.59 11.52
N PHE A 204 1.71 2.64 11.81
CA PHE A 204 1.70 1.29 11.19
C PHE A 204 1.94 0.12 12.14
N ILE A 205 2.83 0.25 13.13
CA ILE A 205 3.14 -0.86 14.04
C ILE A 205 2.21 -0.74 15.24
N PRO A 206 1.32 -1.73 15.50
CA PRO A 206 0.45 -1.71 16.65
C PRO A 206 1.25 -1.58 17.95
N LYS A 207 0.76 -0.79 18.91
CA LYS A 207 1.29 -0.82 20.27
C LYS A 207 0.89 -2.17 20.88
N ILE A 208 1.83 -3.11 20.94
CA ILE A 208 1.60 -4.47 21.48
C ILE A 208 1.28 -4.38 23.00
N TRP A 209 1.70 -3.31 23.66
CA TRP A 209 1.50 -3.06 25.09
C TRP A 209 0.71 -1.76 25.27
N LYS A 210 -0.53 -1.85 25.75
CA LYS A 210 -1.19 -0.75 26.46
C LYS A 210 -1.03 -1.05 27.95
N ASN A 211 -0.04 -0.43 28.61
CA ASN A 211 -0.11 -0.29 30.05
C ASN A 211 -1.32 0.61 30.33
N LYS A 212 -2.40 -0.02 30.82
CA LYS A 212 -3.42 0.66 31.61
C LYS A 212 -2.97 0.66 33.06
#